data_AF-A0A946SN36-F1
#
_entry.id   AF-A0A946SN36-F1
#
_cell.length_a   1.000
_cell.length_b   1.000
_cell.length_c   1.000
_cell.angle_alpha   90.00
_cell.angle_beta   90.00
_cell.angle_gamma   90.00
#
_symmetry.space_group_name_H-M   'P 1'
#
loop_
_entity.id
_entity.type
_entity.pdbx_description
1 polymer ?
#
loop_
_entity_poly.entity_id
_entity_poly.type
_entity_poly.pdbx_seq_one_letter_code
_entity_poly.pdbx_strand_id
1 'polypeptide(L)' 'MDFHADDDVATRIAVGAQPVVYRVVHAALTNVTLHSRALHVSDVMLAHRESVGIVIEDDGVGFDVQAC' A
#
# COMPACT_ATOMS: atom_id res chain seq x y z
N MET A 1 -11.85 -1.07 4.86
CA MET A 1 -10.39 -1.21 4.77
C MET A 1 -10.06 -2.58 5.27
N ASP A 2 -9.52 -3.41 4.38
CA ASP A 2 -9.11 -4.77 4.71
C ASP A 2 -7.58 -4.85 4.65
N PHE A 3 -6.97 -5.51 5.63
CA PHE A 3 -5.51 -5.63 5.72
C PHE A 3 -5.12 -7.10 5.85
N HIS A 4 -4.19 -7.52 5.02
CA HIS A 4 -3.60 -8.85 5.05
C HIS A 4 -2.08 -8.77 4.94
N ALA A 5 -1.38 -9.56 5.74
CA ALA A 5 0.07 -9.66 5.66
C ALA A 5 0.50 -11.09 5.90
N ASP A 6 1.50 -11.56 5.16
CA ASP A 6 2.15 -12.83 5.50
C ASP A 6 2.84 -12.72 6.86
N ASP A 7 2.84 -13.80 7.63
CA ASP A 7 3.38 -13.83 9.01
C ASP A 7 4.86 -13.36 9.09
N ASP A 8 5.63 -13.61 8.04
CA ASP A 8 7.06 -13.27 7.99
C ASP A 8 7.36 -11.82 7.57
N VAL A 9 6.36 -11.05 7.10
CA VAL A 9 6.61 -9.68 6.59
C VAL A 9 7.32 -8.81 7.63
N ALA A 10 6.84 -8.84 8.87
CA ALA A 10 7.35 -7.98 9.93
C ALA A 10 8.83 -8.25 10.25
N THR A 11 9.28 -9.50 10.12
CA THR A 11 10.67 -9.90 10.40
C THR A 11 11.60 -9.66 9.21
N ARG A 12 11.05 -9.55 7.99
CA ARG A 12 11.82 -9.35 6.75
C ARG A 12 12.07 -7.89 6.40
N ILE A 13 11.29 -6.96 6.95
CA ILE A 13 11.53 -5.54 6.77
C ILE A 13 12.67 -5.11 7.70
N ALA A 14 13.81 -4.74 7.10
CA ALA A 14 14.91 -4.15 7.85
C ALA A 14 14.43 -2.90 8.62
N VAL A 15 14.89 -2.72 9.86
CA VAL A 15 14.47 -1.61 10.73
C VAL A 15 14.62 -0.25 10.04
N GLY A 16 15.70 -0.05 9.27
CA GLY A 16 15.91 1.20 8.52
C GLY A 16 14.92 1.43 7.36
N ALA A 17 14.26 0.38 6.87
CA ALA A 17 13.27 0.46 5.80
C ALA A 17 11.83 0.66 6.32
N GLN A 18 11.56 0.38 7.61
CA GLN A 18 10.22 0.52 8.20
C GLN A 18 9.62 1.93 8.03
N PRO A 19 10.38 3.04 8.26
CA PRO A 19 9.82 4.38 8.05
C PRO A 19 9.48 4.67 6.59
N VAL A 20 10.26 4.11 5.66
CA VAL A 20 10.01 4.25 4.21
C VAL A 20 8.72 3.52 3.84
N VAL A 21 8.58 2.27 4.27
CA VAL A 21 7.36 1.47 4.08
C VAL A 21 6.14 2.20 4.64
N TYR A 22 6.22 2.68 5.88
CA TYR A 22 5.15 3.46 6.50
C TYR A 22 4.77 4.68 5.66
N ARG A 23 5.76 5.45 5.18
CA ARG A 23 5.50 6.65 4.36
C ARG A 23 4.88 6.33 3.00
N VAL A 24 5.28 5.23 2.36
CA VAL A 24 4.70 4.79 1.08
C VAL A 24 3.24 4.40 1.27
N VAL A 25 2.95 3.53 2.26
CA VAL A 25 1.59 3.10 2.57
C VAL A 25 0.72 4.29 2.97
N HIS A 26 1.22 5.15 3.86
CA HIS A 26 0.49 6.35 4.30
C HIS A 26 0.17 7.29 3.13
N ALA A 27 1.12 7.53 2.23
CA ALA A 27 0.89 8.37 1.05
C ALA A 27 -0.16 7.75 0.11
N ALA A 28 -0.10 6.45 -0.14
CA ALA A 28 -1.08 5.75 -0.96
C ALA A 28 -2.49 5.84 -0.36
N LEU A 29 -2.65 5.57 0.94
CA LEU A 29 -3.93 5.68 1.64
C LEU A 29 -4.46 7.12 1.67
N THR A 30 -3.56 8.10 1.78
CA THR A 30 -3.93 9.52 1.67
C THR A 30 -4.46 9.82 0.26
N ASN A 31 -3.82 9.30 -0.79
CA ASN A 31 -4.29 9.46 -2.16
C ASN A 31 -5.68 8.86 -2.36
N VAL A 32 -5.91 7.64 -1.84
CA VAL A 32 -7.24 7.02 -1.86
C VAL A 32 -8.26 7.93 -1.18
N THR A 33 -7.97 8.37 0.04
CA THR A 33 -8.88 9.18 0.85
C THR A 33 -9.23 10.53 0.20
N LEU A 34 -8.25 11.18 -0.43
CA LEU A 34 -8.42 12.53 -0.97
C LEU A 34 -8.92 12.54 -2.43
N HIS A 35 -8.64 11.49 -3.21
CA HIS A 35 -8.77 11.56 -4.67
C HIS A 35 -9.58 10.44 -5.30
N SER A 36 -9.56 9.22 -4.75
CA SER A 36 -10.15 8.05 -5.42
C SER A 36 -11.69 8.02 -5.41
N ARG A 37 -12.33 8.66 -4.42
CA ARG A 37 -13.77 8.47 -4.10
C ARG A 37 -14.15 6.99 -3.88
N ALA A 38 -13.17 6.13 -3.57
CA ALA A 38 -13.38 4.72 -3.27
C ALA A 38 -14.23 4.54 -2.02
N LEU A 39 -15.01 3.46 -1.99
CA LEU A 39 -15.74 3.00 -0.82
C LEU A 39 -14.97 1.90 -0.09
N HIS A 40 -14.14 1.18 -0.83
CA HIS A 40 -13.33 0.08 -0.32
C HIS A 40 -11.86 0.26 -0.69
N VAL A 41 -11.01 -0.16 0.24
CA VAL A 41 -9.56 -0.21 0.06
C VAL A 41 -9.05 -1.47 0.74
N SER A 42 -8.14 -2.17 0.08
CA SER A 42 -7.43 -3.32 0.64
C SER A 42 -5.92 -3.10 0.57
N ASP A 43 -5.21 -3.67 1.54
CA ASP A 43 -3.75 -3.67 1.60
C ASP A 43 -3.27 -5.10 1.85
N VAL A 44 -2.40 -5.58 0.97
CA VAL A 44 -1.80 -6.91 1.01
C VAL A 44 -0.29 -6.78 1.04
N MET A 45 0.33 -7.26 2.12
CA MET A 45 1.77 -7.34 2.25
C MET A 45 2.26 -8.79 2.05
N LEU A 46 3.16 -8.97 1.09
CA LEU A 46 3.65 -10.28 0.68
C LEU A 46 5.14 -10.42 0.98
N ALA A 47 5.53 -11.52 1.61
CA ALA A 47 6.92 -11.88 1.84
C ALA A 47 7.47 -12.66 0.64
N HIS A 48 8.33 -12.02 -0.17
CA HIS A 48 9.07 -12.70 -1.23
C HIS A 48 10.46 -13.11 -0.74
N ARG A 49 11.16 -13.99 -1.48
CA ARG A 49 12.47 -14.53 -1.08
C ARG A 49 13.53 -13.47 -0.75
N GLU A 50 13.51 -12.31 -1.40
CA GLU A 50 14.51 -11.24 -1.21
C GLU A 50 13.88 -9.85 -1.06
N SER A 51 12.55 -9.76 -0.99
CA SER A 51 11.84 -8.50 -0.92
C SER A 51 10.52 -8.65 -0.17
N VAL A 52 9.92 -7.50 0.16
CA VAL A 52 8.54 -7.42 0.62
C VAL A 52 7.75 -6.68 -0.47
N GLY A 53 6.68 -7.30 -0.94
CA GLY A 53 5.70 -6.67 -1.82
C GLY A 53 4.60 -6.03 -0.98
N ILE A 54 4.10 -4.87 -1.42
CA ILE A 54 2.95 -4.21 -0.82
C ILE A 54 2.01 -3.85 -1.97
N VAL A 55 0.77 -4.31 -1.89
CA VAL A 55 -0.27 -4.06 -2.88
C VAL A 55 -1.40 -3.33 -2.18
N ILE A 56 -1.67 -2.11 -2.63
CA ILE A 56 -2.81 -1.30 -2.16
C ILE A 56 -3.77 -1.18 -3.33
N GLU A 57 -5.00 -1.65 -3.13
CA GLU A 57 -6.05 -1.66 -4.14
C GLU A 57 -7.25 -0.87 -3.61
N ASP A 58 -7.84 -0.02 -4.46
CA ASP A 58 -9.07 0.72 -4.16
C ASP A 58 -10.06 0.57 -5.32
N ASP A 59 -11.35 0.70 -5.02
CA ASP A 59 -12.44 0.63 -6.00
C ASP A 59 -12.85 2.00 -6.56
N GLY A 60 -11.94 2.98 -6.52
CA GLY A 60 -12.19 4.35 -6.90
C GLY A 60 -12.16 4.64 -8.39
N VAL A 61 -12.24 5.93 -8.72
CA VAL A 61 -12.34 6.43 -10.11
C VAL A 61 -11.04 6.40 -10.90
N GLY A 62 -9.92 6.00 -10.28
CA GLY A 62 -8.60 6.01 -10.89
C GLY A 62 -8.01 7.43 -11.07
N PHE A 63 -7.02 7.54 -11.96
CA PHE A 63 -6.28 8.78 -12.23
C PHE A 63 -6.50 9.27 -13.66
N ASP A 64 -6.64 10.57 -13.85
CA ASP A 64 -6.56 11.18 -15.18
C ASP A 64 -5.10 11.26 -15.62
N VAL A 65 -4.69 10.27 -16.42
CA VAL A 65 -3.32 10.17 -16.98
C VAL A 65 -3.10 11.08 -18.20
N GLN A 66 -4.09 11.88 -18.60
CA GLN A 66 -4.01 12.81 -19.73
C GLN A 66 -3.96 14.28 -19.29
N ALA A 67 -4.12 14.55 -17.99
CA ALA A 67 -3.88 15.87 -17.40
C ALA A 67 -2.37 16.16 -17.35
N CYS A 68 -1.81 16.57 -18.49
CA CYS A 68 -0.48 17.16 -18.61
C CYS A 68 -0.48 18.63 -18.19
#